data_AF-A0A6C0HAA3-F1
#
_entry.id   AF-A0A6C0HAA3-F1
#
_cell.length_a   1.000
_cell.length_b   1.000
_cell.length_c   1.000
_cell.angle_alpha   90.00
_cell.angle_beta   90.00
_cell.angle_gamma   90.00
#
_symmetry.space_group_name_H-M   'P 1'
#
loop_
_entity.id
_entity.type
_entity.pdbx_description
1 polymer ?
#
loop_
_entity_poly.entity_id
_entity_poly.type
_entity_poly.pdbx_seq_one_letter_code
_entity_poly.pdbx_strand_id
1 'polypeptide(L)'
;MHEYVNFDWISYYNFYSDLREIGINTKVKAWNHWLIHGKKDGRIFFDLKEIKNFDWKIYLNNYPDLYKYDLNTPLKAYHHWVTIGKNQEKTSLYYNTSKINYSGFGILFFINMACHFLSMKYNLKFEYKYYDLFQKLGITLFIGNKTYNENILLTDDNFYELIKNEGKKEYKNLILINDLTCHSKDFCYYLKNYFEINENRNKIMQLNIFKDRYIHNNDLFVHVRLGDVRKNKNHNLLEYYEDTIKKINYEKAYISSDEIQNSICKKLIRKFNMIVIDKNEVETIMFGSTCKYIVLSGGSFSWLIGFLAFFSTDIYYPYNKNKWYGDIFVFNKWKSVHLSNTYKDNLKKNIADEPTDEWYDSPFDNTDFTIKPKDIKDKIHLFVKSK
;
A
#
# COMPACT_ATOMS: atom_id res chain seq x y z
N MET A 1 12.67 -26.05 23.83
CA MET A 1 14.06 -26.37 23.43
C MET A 1 14.62 -25.39 22.39
N HIS A 2 13.83 -25.00 21.37
CA HIS A 2 14.29 -24.08 20.32
C HIS A 2 14.64 -22.66 20.83
N GLU A 3 13.87 -22.08 21.76
CA GLU A 3 14.19 -20.76 22.35
C GLU A 3 15.51 -20.76 23.14
N TYR A 4 15.75 -21.77 23.97
CA TYR A 4 17.02 -21.91 24.69
C TYR A 4 18.22 -21.98 23.74
N VAL A 5 18.08 -22.67 22.61
CA VAL A 5 19.13 -22.76 21.59
C VAL A 5 19.42 -21.39 21.00
N ASN A 6 18.38 -20.66 20.60
CA ASN A 6 18.52 -19.34 19.98
C ASN A 6 18.72 -18.19 20.98
N PHE A 7 18.66 -18.43 22.28
CA PHE A 7 18.90 -17.39 23.27
C PHE A 7 20.38 -16.98 23.28
N ASP A 8 20.66 -15.76 22.81
CA ASP A 8 21.96 -15.13 22.89
C ASP A 8 22.19 -14.58 24.31
N TRP A 9 22.56 -15.50 25.19
CA TRP A 9 22.82 -15.21 26.60
C TRP A 9 23.99 -14.25 26.81
N ILE A 10 24.94 -14.17 25.86
CA ILE A 10 26.10 -13.27 25.96
C ILE A 10 25.61 -11.83 25.78
N SER A 11 24.80 -11.58 24.75
CA SER A 11 24.16 -10.28 24.53
C SER A 11 23.27 -9.88 25.71
N TYR A 12 22.48 -10.81 26.23
CA TYR A 12 21.65 -10.60 27.42
C TYR A 12 22.48 -10.20 28.66
N TYR A 13 23.54 -10.96 28.95
CA TYR A 13 24.48 -10.71 30.06
C TYR A 13 25.22 -9.38 29.93
N ASN A 14 25.64 -9.02 28.72
CA ASN A 14 26.39 -7.79 28.48
C ASN A 14 25.51 -6.55 28.58
N PHE A 15 24.26 -6.64 28.08
CA PHE A 15 23.32 -5.53 28.07
C PHE A 15 22.84 -5.15 29.48
N TYR A 16 22.55 -6.13 30.31
CA TYR A 16 22.00 -5.93 31.65
C TYR A 16 23.11 -6.03 32.72
N SER A 17 23.57 -4.88 33.22
CA SER A 17 24.72 -4.82 34.14
C SER A 17 24.48 -5.53 35.47
N ASP A 18 23.25 -5.49 35.97
CA ASP A 18 22.82 -6.11 37.21
C ASP A 18 23.04 -7.63 37.22
N LEU A 19 22.97 -8.29 36.06
CA LEU A 19 23.23 -9.74 35.94
C LEU A 19 24.67 -10.11 36.32
N ARG A 20 25.61 -9.18 36.14
CA ARG A 20 27.01 -9.36 36.55
C ARG A 20 27.15 -9.35 38.05
N GLU A 21 26.44 -8.44 38.70
CA GLU A 21 26.45 -8.25 40.16
C GLU A 21 25.92 -9.49 40.89
N ILE A 22 24.94 -10.18 40.30
CA ILE A 22 24.35 -11.40 40.85
C ILE A 22 24.96 -12.70 40.30
N GLY A 23 26.09 -12.64 39.60
CA GLY A 23 26.88 -13.82 39.20
C GLY A 23 26.23 -14.71 38.13
N ILE A 24 25.38 -14.15 37.28
CA ILE A 24 24.75 -14.84 36.14
C ILE A 24 25.71 -14.82 34.95
N ASN A 25 26.72 -15.69 34.98
CA ASN A 25 27.84 -15.70 34.02
C ASN A 25 27.87 -16.93 33.10
N THR A 26 26.76 -17.68 32.99
CA THR A 26 26.65 -18.84 32.10
C THR A 26 25.31 -18.84 31.37
N LYS A 27 25.25 -19.52 30.22
CA LYS A 27 24.01 -19.67 29.44
C LYS A 27 22.85 -20.22 30.26
N VAL A 28 23.12 -21.25 31.08
CA VAL A 28 22.10 -21.89 31.93
C VAL A 28 21.57 -20.91 32.97
N LYS A 29 22.46 -20.20 33.68
CA LYS A 29 22.05 -19.18 34.66
C LYS A 29 21.25 -18.06 34.01
N ALA A 30 21.72 -17.54 32.87
CA ALA A 30 21.06 -16.46 32.15
C ALA A 30 19.67 -16.88 31.64
N TRP A 31 19.54 -18.11 31.15
CA TRP A 31 18.27 -18.67 30.73
C TRP A 31 17.30 -18.86 31.90
N ASN A 32 17.77 -19.39 33.03
CA ASN A 32 16.94 -19.52 34.22
C ASN A 32 16.46 -18.15 34.71
N HIS A 33 17.36 -17.16 34.73
CA HIS A 33 16.98 -15.79 35.06
C HIS A 33 15.95 -15.21 34.09
N TRP A 34 16.13 -15.41 32.78
CA TRP A 34 15.17 -14.98 31.76
C TRP A 34 13.76 -15.55 32.02
N LEU A 35 13.67 -16.85 32.31
CA LEU A 35 12.41 -17.55 32.56
C LEU A 35 11.71 -17.10 33.85
N ILE A 36 12.48 -16.89 34.93
CA ILE A 36 11.92 -16.60 36.25
C ILE A 36 11.61 -15.11 36.42
N HIS A 37 12.53 -14.25 35.98
CA HIS A 37 12.51 -12.80 36.21
C HIS A 37 12.44 -12.03 34.90
N GLY A 38 13.38 -12.26 33.98
CA GLY A 38 13.57 -11.40 32.81
C GLY A 38 12.31 -11.11 32.00
N LYS A 39 11.49 -12.12 31.72
CA LYS A 39 10.21 -11.94 31.01
C LYS A 39 9.20 -11.09 31.79
N LYS A 40 9.12 -11.30 33.11
CA LYS A 40 8.20 -10.55 33.99
C LYS A 40 8.65 -9.10 34.17
N ASP A 41 9.95 -8.89 34.19
CA ASP A 41 10.58 -7.58 34.31
C ASP A 41 10.55 -6.78 32.98
N GLY A 42 9.96 -7.34 31.92
CA GLY A 42 9.89 -6.69 30.61
C GLY A 42 11.24 -6.60 29.89
N ARG A 43 12.23 -7.42 30.26
CA ARG A 43 13.51 -7.49 29.53
C ARG A 43 13.29 -8.04 28.13
N ILE A 44 14.21 -7.73 27.21
CA ILE A 44 14.13 -8.23 25.84
C ILE A 44 14.77 -9.61 25.69
N PHE A 45 14.18 -10.43 24.82
CA PHE A 45 14.76 -11.69 24.37
C PHE A 45 15.75 -11.40 23.24
N PHE A 46 17.03 -11.71 23.44
CA PHE A 46 18.04 -11.59 22.39
C PHE A 46 18.06 -12.86 21.56
N ASP A 47 17.41 -12.84 20.39
CA ASP A 47 17.43 -13.97 19.46
C ASP A 47 18.72 -13.95 18.64
N LEU A 48 19.49 -15.04 18.74
CA LEU A 48 20.78 -15.23 18.09
C LEU A 48 20.72 -15.14 16.56
N LYS A 49 19.63 -15.61 15.93
CA LYS A 49 19.48 -15.53 14.47
C LYS A 49 19.14 -14.12 14.06
N GLU A 50 18.28 -13.47 14.81
CA GLU A 50 17.84 -12.11 14.52
C GLU A 50 18.97 -11.10 14.69
N ILE A 51 19.69 -11.16 15.81
CA ILE A 51 20.80 -10.25 16.10
C ILE A 51 21.93 -10.38 15.07
N LYS A 52 22.20 -11.60 14.58
CA LYS A 52 23.20 -11.85 13.52
C LYS A 52 22.81 -11.23 12.17
N ASN A 53 21.52 -11.12 11.90
CA ASN A 53 21.01 -10.54 10.66
C ASN A 53 20.71 -9.03 10.79
N PHE A 54 20.86 -8.46 11.99
CA PHE A 54 20.62 -7.05 12.24
C PHE A 54 21.90 -6.23 12.02
N ASP A 55 21.94 -5.51 10.91
CA ASP A 55 22.99 -4.52 10.66
C ASP A 55 22.62 -3.18 11.31
N TRP A 56 23.17 -2.94 12.50
CA TRP A 56 22.89 -1.73 13.26
C TRP A 56 23.39 -0.44 12.57
N LYS A 57 24.43 -0.52 11.72
CA LYS A 57 24.93 0.66 11.00
C LYS A 57 23.97 1.04 9.88
N ILE A 58 23.50 0.05 9.11
CA ILE A 58 22.46 0.27 8.10
C ILE A 58 21.18 0.78 8.78
N TYR A 59 20.79 0.20 9.92
CA TYR A 59 19.63 0.66 10.67
C TYR A 59 19.71 2.15 11.04
N LEU A 60 20.83 2.62 11.60
CA LEU A 60 20.99 4.04 11.92
C LEU A 60 21.09 4.93 10.68
N ASN A 61 21.75 4.46 9.63
CA ASN A 61 21.86 5.18 8.36
C ASN A 61 20.49 5.37 7.68
N ASN A 62 19.63 4.36 7.73
CA ASN A 62 18.26 4.40 7.19
C ASN A 62 17.37 5.39 7.95
N TYR A 63 17.69 5.68 9.22
CA TYR A 63 16.84 6.45 10.13
C TYR A 63 17.64 7.52 10.89
N PRO A 64 18.00 8.64 10.23
CA PRO A 64 18.75 9.73 10.87
C PRO A 64 18.05 10.35 12.09
N ASP A 65 16.72 10.22 12.18
CA ASP A 65 15.94 10.64 13.35
C ASP A 65 16.36 9.91 14.65
N LEU A 66 17.04 8.78 14.54
CA LEU A 66 17.49 7.98 15.67
C LEU A 66 18.78 8.48 16.32
N TYR A 67 19.52 9.39 15.68
CA TYR A 67 20.78 9.90 16.24
C TYR A 67 20.61 10.60 17.59
N LYS A 68 19.41 11.09 17.90
CA LYS A 68 19.07 11.69 19.21
C LYS A 68 18.97 10.70 20.38
N TYR A 69 18.97 9.39 20.12
CA TYR A 69 18.79 8.35 21.16
C TYR A 69 20.10 7.69 21.61
N ASP A 70 21.26 8.22 21.22
CA ASP A 70 22.59 7.70 21.61
C ASP A 70 22.75 6.17 21.44
N LEU A 71 22.25 5.65 20.31
CA LEU A 71 22.30 4.24 19.94
C LEU A 71 23.70 3.82 19.43
N ASN A 72 24.74 4.18 20.18
CA ASN A 72 26.15 4.08 19.80
C ASN A 72 26.77 2.67 19.93
N THR A 73 25.95 1.64 20.18
CA THR A 73 26.42 0.25 20.24
C THR A 73 25.43 -0.68 19.52
N PRO A 74 25.90 -1.83 18.98
CA PRO A 74 25.02 -2.80 18.34
C PRO A 74 23.86 -3.25 19.24
N LEU A 75 24.12 -3.49 20.52
CA LEU A 75 23.10 -3.96 21.47
C LEU A 75 22.04 -2.89 21.78
N LYS A 76 22.43 -1.61 21.91
CA LYS A 76 21.46 -0.51 22.08
C LYS A 76 20.59 -0.33 20.84
N ALA A 77 21.18 -0.34 19.65
CA ALA A 77 20.44 -0.23 18.40
C ALA A 77 19.49 -1.42 18.20
N TYR A 78 19.93 -2.64 18.48
CA TYR A 78 19.10 -3.84 18.44
C TYR A 78 17.94 -3.75 19.44
N HIS A 79 18.22 -3.34 20.68
CA HIS A 79 17.19 -3.13 21.69
C HIS A 79 16.13 -2.13 21.23
N HIS A 80 16.55 -0.97 20.71
CA HIS A 80 15.64 0.02 20.16
C HIS A 80 14.82 -0.55 18.99
N TRP A 81 15.46 -1.27 18.08
CA TRP A 81 14.75 -1.88 16.95
C TRP A 81 13.69 -2.89 17.38
N VAL A 82 14.01 -3.79 18.31
CA VAL A 82 13.05 -4.80 18.80
C VAL A 82 11.89 -4.19 19.57
N THR A 83 12.15 -3.16 20.39
CA THR A 83 11.13 -2.56 21.28
C THR A 83 10.26 -1.52 20.58
N ILE A 84 10.85 -0.73 19.67
CA ILE A 84 10.20 0.43 19.04
C ILE A 84 10.23 0.28 17.51
N GLY A 85 11.40 0.01 16.95
CA GLY A 85 11.61 0.06 15.50
C GLY A 85 10.72 -0.89 14.69
N LYS A 86 10.54 -2.13 15.14
CA LYS A 86 9.67 -3.12 14.47
C LYS A 86 8.22 -2.66 14.41
N ASN A 87 7.71 -2.06 15.50
CA ASN A 87 6.34 -1.52 15.56
C ASN A 87 6.17 -0.31 14.64
N GLN A 88 7.26 0.38 14.29
CA GLN A 88 7.30 1.48 13.34
C GLN A 88 7.65 1.01 11.91
N GLU A 89 7.61 -0.29 11.65
CA GLU A 89 8.03 -0.92 10.39
C GLU A 89 9.47 -0.55 9.94
N LYS A 90 10.36 -0.21 10.88
CA LYS A 90 11.76 0.10 10.56
C LYS A 90 12.56 -1.17 10.21
N THR A 91 13.50 -1.07 9.27
CA THR A 91 14.32 -2.19 8.78
C THR A 91 15.83 -1.90 8.84
N SER A 92 16.64 -2.93 9.01
CA SER A 92 18.10 -2.86 8.85
C SER A 92 18.58 -3.31 7.46
N LEU A 93 17.66 -3.49 6.51
CA LEU A 93 18.01 -3.83 5.14
C LEU A 93 18.33 -2.58 4.31
N TYR A 94 19.33 -2.70 3.44
CA TYR A 94 19.71 -1.66 2.47
C TYR A 94 19.06 -1.87 1.09
N TYR A 95 18.73 -3.12 0.75
CA TYR A 95 18.14 -3.52 -0.52
C TYR A 95 16.94 -4.44 -0.29
N ASN A 96 16.18 -4.71 -1.35
CA ASN A 96 14.96 -5.50 -1.36
C ASN A 96 13.97 -5.07 -0.27
N THR A 97 13.82 -3.76 -0.07
CA THR A 97 12.88 -3.24 0.91
C THR A 97 12.28 -1.92 0.46
N SER A 98 10.98 -1.75 0.69
CA SER A 98 10.29 -0.46 0.54
C SER A 98 10.07 0.25 1.89
N LYS A 99 10.49 -0.34 3.02
CA LYS A 99 10.36 0.23 4.37
C LYS A 99 11.12 1.54 4.59
N ILE A 100 12.14 1.79 3.78
CA ILE A 100 12.92 3.03 3.79
C ILE A 100 12.26 4.18 3.02
N ASN A 101 11.21 3.90 2.22
CA ASN A 101 10.46 4.94 1.52
C ASN A 101 9.41 5.58 2.44
N TYR A 102 9.43 6.91 2.55
CA TYR A 102 8.51 7.68 3.39
C TYR A 102 7.26 8.17 2.64
N SER A 103 7.04 7.68 1.42
CA SER A 103 5.91 8.04 0.59
C SER A 103 4.57 7.62 1.20
N GLY A 104 3.50 8.34 0.86
CA GLY A 104 2.15 8.03 1.32
C GLY A 104 1.61 6.71 0.76
N PHE A 105 0.59 6.16 1.42
CA PHE A 105 0.02 4.82 1.13
C PHE A 105 -0.27 4.58 -0.37
N GLY A 106 -0.84 5.56 -1.06
CA GLY A 106 -1.15 5.46 -2.49
C GLY A 106 0.09 5.35 -3.39
N ILE A 107 1.19 6.05 -3.07
CA ILE A 107 2.45 5.92 -3.84
C ILE A 107 3.09 4.56 -3.54
N LEU A 108 3.05 4.12 -2.28
CA LEU A 108 3.58 2.81 -1.91
C LEU A 108 2.84 1.65 -2.57
N PHE A 109 1.58 1.81 -2.96
CA PHE A 109 0.92 0.81 -3.80
C PHE A 109 1.69 0.59 -5.10
N PHE A 110 2.02 1.64 -5.85
CA PHE A 110 2.76 1.54 -7.10
C PHE A 110 4.15 0.94 -6.89
N ILE A 111 4.91 1.46 -5.92
CA ILE A 111 6.25 0.94 -5.58
C ILE A 111 6.20 -0.54 -5.19
N ASN A 112 5.28 -0.91 -4.30
CA ASN A 112 5.16 -2.28 -3.83
C ASN A 112 4.72 -3.22 -4.95
N MET A 113 3.82 -2.79 -5.84
CA MET A 113 3.45 -3.58 -7.01
C MET A 113 4.61 -3.74 -8.00
N ALA A 114 5.39 -2.69 -8.27
CA ALA A 114 6.58 -2.80 -9.12
C ALA A 114 7.59 -3.79 -8.50
N CYS A 115 7.85 -3.64 -7.20
CA CYS A 115 8.72 -4.55 -6.46
C CYS A 115 8.14 -5.97 -6.37
N HIS A 116 6.82 -6.15 -6.36
CA HIS A 116 6.16 -7.46 -6.40
C HIS A 116 6.48 -8.19 -7.70
N PHE A 117 6.31 -7.55 -8.85
CA PHE A 117 6.59 -8.17 -10.15
C PHE A 117 8.08 -8.49 -10.32
N LEU A 118 8.97 -7.57 -9.93
CA LEU A 118 10.41 -7.80 -9.96
C LEU A 118 10.84 -8.90 -8.98
N SER A 119 10.24 -8.93 -7.79
CA SER A 119 10.53 -9.98 -6.81
C SER A 119 10.03 -11.34 -7.26
N MET A 120 8.87 -11.43 -7.93
CA MET A 120 8.43 -12.67 -8.58
C MET A 120 9.41 -13.13 -9.65
N LYS A 121 9.84 -12.20 -10.51
CA LYS A 121 10.73 -12.48 -11.65
C LYS A 121 12.09 -13.02 -11.22
N TYR A 122 12.65 -12.42 -10.17
CA TYR A 122 13.98 -12.72 -9.65
C TYR A 122 13.95 -13.55 -8.34
N ASN A 123 12.77 -14.00 -7.90
CA ASN A 123 12.57 -14.73 -6.63
C ASN A 123 13.20 -14.03 -5.40
N LEU A 124 13.10 -12.70 -5.33
CA LEU A 124 13.73 -11.90 -4.28
C LEU A 124 13.01 -12.05 -2.95
N LYS A 125 13.78 -12.26 -1.88
CA LYS A 125 13.32 -12.04 -0.51
C LYS A 125 13.18 -10.52 -0.31
N PHE A 126 11.95 -10.02 -0.24
CA PHE A 126 11.65 -8.60 -0.20
C PHE A 126 10.82 -8.22 1.04
N GLU A 127 11.16 -7.10 1.69
CA GLU A 127 10.39 -6.53 2.80
C GLU A 127 9.56 -5.33 2.35
N TYR A 128 8.23 -5.52 2.31
CA TYR A 128 7.32 -4.44 1.92
C TYR A 128 6.92 -3.58 3.11
N LYS A 129 6.89 -2.26 2.91
CA LYS A 129 6.21 -1.33 3.81
C LYS A 129 4.69 -1.50 3.68
N TYR A 130 3.97 -1.43 4.79
CA TYR A 130 2.52 -1.66 4.87
C TYR A 130 2.05 -3.01 4.32
N TYR A 131 2.91 -4.04 4.38
CA TYR A 131 2.59 -5.38 3.87
C TYR A 131 1.25 -5.90 4.39
N ASP A 132 1.02 -5.80 5.71
CA ASP A 132 -0.21 -6.28 6.34
C ASP A 132 -1.44 -5.45 5.95
N LEU A 133 -1.27 -4.15 5.67
CA LEU A 133 -2.36 -3.30 5.21
C LEU A 133 -2.77 -3.64 3.76
N PHE A 134 -1.80 -3.91 2.88
CA PHE A 134 -2.08 -4.40 1.52
C PHE A 134 -2.73 -5.79 1.55
N GLN A 135 -2.27 -6.68 2.43
CA GLN A 135 -2.92 -7.97 2.63
C GLN A 135 -4.38 -7.83 3.06
N LYS A 136 -4.70 -6.88 3.95
CA LYS A 136 -6.09 -6.57 4.34
C LYS A 136 -6.93 -6.13 3.13
N LEU A 137 -6.36 -5.35 2.21
CA LEU A 137 -7.01 -4.99 0.93
C LEU A 137 -7.14 -6.17 -0.06
N GLY A 138 -6.63 -7.35 0.28
CA GLY A 138 -6.59 -8.52 -0.60
C GLY A 138 -5.47 -8.50 -1.63
N ILE A 139 -4.53 -7.56 -1.52
CA ILE A 139 -3.35 -7.48 -2.38
C ILE A 139 -2.22 -8.30 -1.75
N THR A 140 -1.86 -9.41 -2.39
CA THR A 140 -0.81 -10.30 -1.90
C THR A 140 0.51 -10.02 -2.60
N LEU A 141 1.48 -9.51 -1.84
CA LEU A 141 2.81 -9.23 -2.36
C LEU A 141 3.69 -10.47 -2.21
N PHE A 142 4.28 -10.90 -3.32
CA PHE A 142 5.20 -12.03 -3.41
C PHE A 142 6.45 -11.82 -2.55
N ILE A 143 6.82 -12.82 -1.75
CA ILE A 143 8.07 -12.85 -0.98
C ILE A 143 8.84 -14.10 -1.39
N GLY A 144 9.96 -13.90 -2.09
CA GLY A 144 10.86 -14.97 -2.48
C GLY A 144 11.85 -15.35 -1.38
N ASN A 145 12.85 -16.13 -1.76
CA ASN A 145 13.86 -16.64 -0.82
C ASN A 145 15.31 -16.36 -1.26
N LYS A 146 15.52 -15.57 -2.32
CA LYS A 146 16.86 -15.23 -2.83
C LYS A 146 17.27 -13.82 -2.47
N THR A 147 18.57 -13.69 -2.24
CA THR A 147 19.33 -12.45 -2.27
C THR A 147 20.55 -12.69 -3.16
N TYR A 148 21.06 -11.63 -3.77
CA TYR A 148 22.16 -11.71 -4.72
C TYR A 148 23.37 -10.90 -4.27
N ASN A 149 24.51 -11.06 -4.95
CA ASN A 149 25.74 -10.33 -4.63
C ASN A 149 25.78 -8.94 -5.28
N GLU A 150 25.02 -8.75 -6.35
CA GLU A 150 24.91 -7.49 -7.09
C GLU A 150 23.58 -6.81 -6.82
N ASN A 151 23.57 -5.49 -6.97
CA ASN A 151 22.40 -4.65 -6.80
C ASN A 151 22.13 -3.85 -8.08
N ILE A 152 20.87 -3.51 -8.31
CA ILE A 152 20.43 -2.54 -9.31
C ILE A 152 19.66 -1.42 -8.62
N LEU A 153 19.94 -0.18 -9.00
CA LEU A 153 19.17 0.98 -8.57
C LEU A 153 17.88 1.06 -9.40
N LEU A 154 16.75 0.96 -8.73
CA LEU A 154 15.42 1.09 -9.31
C LEU A 154 15.03 2.57 -9.32
N THR A 155 14.68 3.07 -10.50
CA THR A 155 14.26 4.46 -10.74
C THR A 155 12.97 4.48 -11.56
N ASP A 156 12.31 5.64 -11.63
CA ASP A 156 11.11 5.81 -12.47
C ASP A 156 11.41 5.61 -13.97
N ASP A 157 12.67 5.76 -14.41
CA ASP A 157 13.08 5.57 -15.80
C ASP A 157 13.26 4.09 -16.20
N ASN A 158 13.57 3.20 -15.24
CA ASN A 158 13.95 1.82 -15.56
C ASN A 158 13.01 0.74 -15.04
N PHE A 159 12.17 1.04 -14.04
CA PHE A 159 11.42 0.00 -13.33
C PHE A 159 10.50 -0.80 -14.23
N TYR A 160 9.79 -0.13 -15.14
CA TYR A 160 8.78 -0.79 -15.96
C TYR A 160 9.41 -1.63 -17.07
N GLU A 161 10.50 -1.16 -17.67
CA GLU A 161 11.28 -1.95 -18.62
C GLU A 161 11.87 -3.21 -17.96
N LEU A 162 12.35 -3.09 -16.72
CA LEU A 162 12.81 -4.27 -15.95
C LEU A 162 11.68 -5.27 -15.68
N ILE A 163 10.43 -4.82 -15.50
CA ILE A 163 9.27 -5.70 -15.37
C ILE A 163 8.99 -6.39 -16.71
N LYS A 164 8.83 -5.62 -17.79
CA LYS A 164 8.42 -6.12 -19.11
C LYS A 164 9.44 -6.99 -19.82
N ASN A 165 10.74 -6.73 -19.64
CA ASN A 165 11.77 -7.37 -20.43
C ASN A 165 11.83 -8.89 -20.18
N GLU A 166 11.24 -9.70 -21.06
CA GLU A 166 11.22 -11.16 -20.93
C GLU A 166 12.58 -11.83 -21.20
N GLY A 167 13.61 -11.04 -21.51
CA GLY A 167 14.97 -11.50 -21.74
C GLY A 167 15.67 -12.05 -20.49
N LYS A 168 17.01 -11.97 -20.48
CA LYS A 168 17.84 -12.61 -19.46
C LYS A 168 17.50 -12.09 -18.06
N LYS A 169 17.17 -13.01 -17.14
CA LYS A 169 16.98 -12.68 -15.73
C LYS A 169 18.26 -12.05 -15.16
N GLU A 170 18.15 -10.81 -14.72
CA GLU A 170 19.20 -10.15 -13.95
C GLU A 170 19.04 -10.53 -12.48
N TYR A 171 19.87 -11.47 -12.03
CA TYR A 171 19.90 -11.93 -10.65
C TYR A 171 20.55 -10.88 -9.73
N LYS A 172 19.86 -9.76 -9.50
CA LYS A 172 20.31 -8.61 -8.71
C LYS A 172 19.28 -8.25 -7.63
N ASN A 173 19.74 -7.72 -6.50
CA ASN A 173 18.85 -7.10 -5.52
C ASN A 173 18.41 -5.71 -5.98
N LEU A 174 17.30 -5.22 -5.45
CA LEU A 174 16.76 -3.90 -5.76
C LEU A 174 17.15 -2.90 -4.67
N ILE A 175 17.79 -1.80 -5.06
CA ILE A 175 17.93 -0.59 -4.24
C ILE A 175 16.93 0.41 -4.80
N LEU A 176 16.10 1.01 -3.95
CA LEU A 176 15.08 1.96 -4.39
C LEU A 176 15.64 3.37 -4.24
N ILE A 177 15.56 4.20 -5.29
CA ILE A 177 15.88 5.62 -5.14
C ILE A 177 14.86 6.30 -4.22
N ASN A 178 15.28 7.33 -3.49
CA ASN A 178 14.49 7.95 -2.41
C ASN A 178 13.18 8.60 -2.88
N ASP A 179 13.12 9.05 -4.13
CA ASP A 179 12.00 9.76 -4.74
C ASP A 179 11.21 8.89 -5.74
N LEU A 180 11.42 7.56 -5.72
CA LEU A 180 10.71 6.62 -6.57
C LEU A 180 9.19 6.76 -6.41
N THR A 181 8.45 6.77 -7.52
CA THR A 181 6.97 6.80 -7.51
C THR A 181 6.33 5.62 -8.23
N CYS A 182 7.01 5.09 -9.25
CA CYS A 182 6.49 4.15 -10.23
C CYS A 182 5.20 4.63 -10.92
N HIS A 183 5.01 5.95 -11.03
CA HIS A 183 3.83 6.55 -11.68
C HIS A 183 4.05 6.68 -13.19
N SER A 184 3.54 5.72 -13.96
CA SER A 184 3.50 5.81 -15.42
C SER A 184 2.17 5.32 -15.98
N LYS A 185 1.79 5.88 -17.15
CA LYS A 185 0.58 5.47 -17.88
C LYS A 185 0.60 3.97 -18.17
N ASP A 186 1.70 3.47 -18.72
CA ASP A 186 1.79 2.08 -19.13
C ASP A 186 1.74 1.12 -17.95
N PHE A 187 2.34 1.49 -16.81
CA PHE A 187 2.25 0.69 -15.61
C PHE A 187 0.83 0.67 -15.03
N CYS A 188 0.07 1.76 -15.15
CA CYS A 188 -1.36 1.77 -14.76
C CYS A 188 -2.19 0.76 -15.58
N TYR A 189 -1.97 0.66 -16.89
CA TYR A 189 -2.62 -0.35 -17.72
C TYR A 189 -2.12 -1.77 -17.40
N TYR A 190 -0.83 -1.94 -17.14
CA TYR A 190 -0.29 -3.23 -16.70
C TYR A 190 -0.95 -3.71 -15.41
N LEU A 191 -1.09 -2.81 -14.42
CA LEU A 191 -1.80 -3.09 -13.17
C LEU A 191 -3.26 -3.42 -13.42
N LYS A 192 -3.95 -2.66 -14.29
CA LYS A 192 -5.35 -2.93 -14.66
C LYS A 192 -5.49 -4.37 -15.17
N ASN A 193 -4.67 -4.80 -16.12
CA ASN A 193 -4.70 -6.15 -16.67
C ASN A 193 -4.42 -7.22 -15.60
N TYR A 194 -3.49 -6.96 -14.68
CA TYR A 194 -3.21 -7.88 -13.57
C TYR A 194 -4.42 -8.05 -12.62
N PHE A 195 -5.11 -6.96 -12.29
CA PHE A 195 -6.28 -7.00 -11.40
C PHE A 195 -7.60 -7.33 -12.12
N GLU A 196 -7.63 -7.36 -13.45
CA GLU A 196 -8.77 -7.89 -14.24
C GLU A 196 -8.90 -9.41 -14.10
N ILE A 197 -7.81 -10.11 -13.80
CA ILE A 197 -7.82 -11.55 -13.55
C ILE A 197 -8.75 -11.86 -12.37
N ASN A 198 -9.75 -12.72 -12.61
CA ASN A 198 -10.82 -13.04 -11.66
C ASN A 198 -10.30 -13.40 -10.27
N GLU A 199 -9.22 -14.17 -10.16
CA GLU A 199 -8.62 -14.55 -8.88
C GLU A 199 -8.16 -13.32 -8.07
N ASN A 200 -7.42 -12.41 -8.70
CA ASN A 200 -6.90 -11.20 -8.07
C ASN A 200 -8.05 -10.26 -7.66
N ARG A 201 -9.01 -10.05 -8.57
CA ARG A 201 -10.19 -9.20 -8.30
C ARG A 201 -11.05 -9.76 -7.18
N ASN A 202 -11.39 -11.04 -7.25
CA ASN A 202 -12.30 -11.67 -6.28
C ASN A 202 -11.68 -11.69 -4.89
N LYS A 203 -10.36 -11.85 -4.77
CA LYS A 203 -9.67 -11.77 -3.47
C LYS A 203 -9.86 -10.42 -2.79
N ILE A 204 -9.71 -9.32 -3.55
CA ILE A 204 -9.95 -7.96 -3.06
C ILE A 204 -11.41 -7.80 -2.61
N MET A 205 -12.36 -8.25 -3.45
CA MET A 205 -13.77 -8.15 -3.13
C MET A 205 -14.17 -8.96 -1.89
N GLN A 206 -13.67 -10.19 -1.74
CA GLN A 206 -14.03 -11.08 -0.64
C GLN A 206 -13.50 -10.61 0.72
N LEU A 207 -12.34 -9.96 0.72
CA LEU A 207 -11.69 -9.40 1.91
C LEU A 207 -12.17 -7.98 2.24
N ASN A 208 -12.85 -7.31 1.32
CA ASN A 208 -13.51 -6.04 1.61
C ASN A 208 -14.58 -6.25 2.70
N ILE A 209 -14.42 -5.58 3.85
CA ILE A 209 -15.36 -5.70 4.97
C ILE A 209 -16.75 -5.13 4.65
N PHE A 210 -16.86 -4.35 3.57
CA PHE A 210 -18.10 -3.79 3.04
C PHE A 210 -18.61 -4.49 1.79
N LYS A 211 -18.14 -5.72 1.50
CA LYS A 211 -18.46 -6.45 0.25
C LYS A 211 -19.93 -6.62 -0.07
N ASP A 212 -20.80 -6.62 0.93
CA ASP A 212 -22.25 -6.70 0.71
C ASP A 212 -22.79 -5.49 -0.07
N ARG A 213 -22.05 -4.37 -0.08
CA ARG A 213 -22.34 -3.17 -0.87
C ARG A 213 -21.98 -3.29 -2.35
N TYR A 214 -21.29 -4.35 -2.80
CA TYR A 214 -21.03 -4.53 -4.23
C TYR A 214 -22.32 -4.85 -5.01
N ILE A 215 -23.37 -5.30 -4.33
CA ILE A 215 -24.67 -5.63 -4.91
C ILE A 215 -25.68 -4.60 -4.40
N HIS A 216 -26.42 -3.95 -5.30
CA HIS A 216 -27.46 -2.95 -4.96
C HIS A 216 -26.95 -1.71 -4.20
N ASN A 217 -25.99 -1.00 -4.79
CA ASN A 217 -25.50 0.27 -4.26
C ASN A 217 -25.68 1.37 -5.30
N ASN A 218 -26.35 2.47 -4.94
CA ASN A 218 -26.51 3.68 -5.76
C ASN A 218 -25.94 4.93 -5.06
N ASP A 219 -24.99 4.72 -4.16
CA ASP A 219 -24.38 5.76 -3.33
C ASP A 219 -23.22 6.47 -4.06
N LEU A 220 -22.98 7.69 -3.62
CA LEU A 220 -21.87 8.55 -4.00
C LEU A 220 -20.81 8.58 -2.89
N PHE A 221 -19.55 8.35 -3.25
CA PHE A 221 -18.41 8.60 -2.37
C PHE A 221 -17.57 9.78 -2.88
N VAL A 222 -17.24 10.71 -1.99
CA VAL A 222 -16.41 11.88 -2.29
C VAL A 222 -15.13 11.83 -1.45
N HIS A 223 -13.98 11.80 -2.10
CA HIS A 223 -12.69 11.87 -1.43
C HIS A 223 -12.07 13.25 -1.62
N VAL A 224 -11.82 13.97 -0.52
CA VAL A 224 -11.24 15.31 -0.53
C VAL A 224 -9.84 15.31 0.09
N ARG A 225 -8.79 15.42 -0.72
CA ARG A 225 -7.42 15.69 -0.25
C ARG A 225 -7.16 17.18 -0.18
N LEU A 226 -6.76 17.67 0.99
CA LEU A 226 -6.40 19.08 1.21
C LEU A 226 -4.93 19.26 1.62
N GLY A 227 -4.38 18.34 2.41
CA GLY A 227 -3.05 18.32 3.02
C GLY A 227 -2.04 19.33 2.46
N ASP A 228 -1.14 18.84 1.62
CA ASP A 228 -0.09 19.59 0.91
C ASP A 228 -0.62 20.43 -0.27
N VAL A 229 -1.77 20.04 -0.83
CA VAL A 229 -2.39 20.67 -2.01
C VAL A 229 -2.82 22.11 -1.75
N ARG A 230 -3.12 22.48 -0.49
CA ARG A 230 -3.49 23.86 -0.08
C ARG A 230 -2.46 24.94 -0.41
N LYS A 231 -1.18 24.59 -0.60
CA LYS A 231 -0.16 25.56 -0.98
C LYS A 231 -0.37 26.12 -2.40
N ASN A 232 -1.15 25.43 -3.23
CA ASN A 232 -1.55 25.91 -4.56
C ASN A 232 -2.80 26.79 -4.46
N LYS A 233 -2.59 28.10 -4.38
CA LYS A 233 -3.67 29.13 -4.28
C LYS A 233 -4.55 29.29 -5.53
N ASN A 234 -4.24 28.57 -6.62
CA ASN A 234 -4.85 28.83 -7.94
C ASN A 234 -6.01 27.89 -8.29
N HIS A 235 -6.48 27.02 -7.39
CA HIS A 235 -7.50 26.02 -7.71
C HIS A 235 -8.81 26.29 -6.95
N ASN A 236 -9.91 26.51 -7.67
CA ASN A 236 -11.25 26.54 -7.07
C ASN A 236 -11.74 25.11 -6.79
N LEU A 237 -11.13 24.48 -5.78
CA LEU A 237 -11.36 23.09 -5.42
C LEU A 237 -12.82 22.81 -5.02
N LEU A 238 -13.47 23.77 -4.37
CA LEU A 238 -14.86 23.62 -3.93
C LEU A 238 -15.83 23.53 -5.11
N GLU A 239 -15.66 24.40 -6.12
CA GLU A 239 -16.53 24.45 -7.30
C GLU A 239 -16.50 23.14 -8.08
N TYR A 240 -15.31 22.53 -8.23
CA TYR A 240 -15.16 21.21 -8.81
C TYR A 240 -16.06 20.16 -8.15
N TYR A 241 -16.00 20.05 -6.82
CA TYR A 241 -16.84 19.08 -6.12
C TYR A 241 -18.32 19.44 -6.30
N GLU A 242 -18.71 20.68 -6.05
CA GLU A 242 -20.11 21.08 -6.11
C GLU A 242 -20.73 20.83 -7.49
N ASP A 243 -20.04 21.18 -8.57
CA ASP A 243 -20.55 21.06 -9.93
C ASP A 243 -20.49 19.65 -10.47
N THR A 244 -19.58 18.82 -9.96
CA THR A 244 -19.56 17.39 -10.27
C THR A 244 -20.72 16.68 -9.56
N ILE A 245 -20.88 16.91 -8.26
CA ILE A 245 -21.89 16.23 -7.43
C ILE A 245 -23.32 16.53 -7.91
N LYS A 246 -23.63 17.78 -8.30
CA LYS A 246 -24.96 18.17 -8.82
C LYS A 246 -25.41 17.39 -10.07
N LYS A 247 -24.47 16.79 -10.80
CA LYS A 247 -24.75 16.05 -12.06
C LYS A 247 -24.99 14.56 -11.83
N ILE A 248 -24.86 14.09 -10.59
CA ILE A 248 -24.94 12.67 -10.23
C ILE A 248 -26.26 12.43 -9.50
N ASN A 249 -27.03 11.44 -9.96
CA ASN A 249 -28.23 10.98 -9.27
C ASN A 249 -27.88 9.81 -8.34
N TYR A 250 -27.74 10.08 -7.04
CA TYR A 250 -27.34 9.11 -6.03
C TYR A 250 -28.38 8.98 -4.91
N GLU A 251 -28.34 7.88 -4.16
CA GLU A 251 -29.21 7.67 -2.99
C GLU A 251 -28.64 8.33 -1.74
N LYS A 252 -27.41 7.96 -1.34
CA LYS A 252 -26.70 8.58 -0.21
C LYS A 252 -25.33 9.10 -0.65
N ALA A 253 -24.88 10.18 -0.02
CA ALA A 253 -23.55 10.73 -0.24
C ALA A 253 -22.66 10.53 1.00
N TYR A 254 -21.42 10.13 0.75
CA TYR A 254 -20.40 9.92 1.77
C TYR A 254 -19.18 10.76 1.45
N ILE A 255 -18.45 11.17 2.48
CA ILE A 255 -17.23 11.97 2.34
C ILE A 255 -16.13 11.49 3.27
N SER A 256 -14.91 11.41 2.74
CA SER A 256 -13.68 11.20 3.51
C SER A 256 -12.64 12.25 3.11
N SER A 257 -11.81 12.64 4.06
CA SER A 257 -10.77 13.66 3.86
C SER A 257 -9.66 13.50 4.89
N ASP A 258 -8.44 13.84 4.49
CA ASP A 258 -7.31 14.03 5.40
C ASP A 258 -7.53 15.21 6.37
N GLU A 259 -8.47 16.10 6.08
CA GLU A 259 -8.87 17.21 6.94
C GLU A 259 -10.38 17.45 6.93
N ILE A 260 -11.14 16.50 7.46
CA ILE A 260 -12.61 16.57 7.43
C ILE A 260 -13.20 17.83 8.11
N GLN A 261 -12.46 18.44 9.04
CA GLN A 261 -12.87 19.66 9.74
C GLN A 261 -12.66 20.96 8.95
N ASN A 262 -12.07 20.88 7.76
CA ASN A 262 -11.84 22.03 6.88
C ASN A 262 -13.16 22.67 6.41
N SER A 263 -13.12 23.97 6.10
CA SER A 263 -14.29 24.73 5.62
C SER A 263 -14.88 24.18 4.33
N ILE A 264 -14.06 23.67 3.40
CA ILE A 264 -14.51 23.02 2.16
C ILE A 264 -15.34 21.77 2.49
N CYS A 265 -14.79 20.86 3.30
CA CYS A 265 -15.45 19.63 3.71
C CYS A 265 -16.75 19.93 4.47
N LYS A 266 -16.71 20.85 5.45
CA LYS A 266 -17.91 21.29 6.20
C LYS A 266 -19.00 21.85 5.30
N LYS A 267 -18.63 22.60 4.25
CA LYS A 267 -19.60 23.14 3.28
C LYS A 267 -20.20 22.03 2.43
N LEU A 268 -19.40 21.10 1.92
CA LEU A 268 -19.89 19.94 1.15
C LEU A 268 -20.83 19.06 1.99
N ILE A 269 -20.44 18.74 3.23
CA ILE A 269 -21.25 17.96 4.17
C ILE A 269 -22.62 18.58 4.35
N ARG A 270 -22.68 19.89 4.66
CA ARG A 270 -23.95 20.60 4.87
C ARG A 270 -24.79 20.69 3.59
N LYS A 271 -24.15 20.98 2.45
CA LYS A 271 -24.84 21.23 1.18
C LYS A 271 -25.46 19.98 0.58
N PHE A 272 -24.79 18.84 0.72
CA PHE A 272 -25.20 17.56 0.11
C PHE A 272 -25.60 16.51 1.14
N ASN A 273 -25.81 16.91 2.39
CA ASN A 273 -26.19 16.04 3.51
C ASN A 273 -25.30 14.78 3.61
N MET A 274 -23.98 14.97 3.52
CA MET A 274 -23.04 13.85 3.40
C MET A 274 -22.76 13.18 4.74
N ILE A 275 -22.63 11.86 4.72
CA ILE A 275 -22.21 11.05 5.86
C ILE A 275 -20.67 10.99 5.88
N VAL A 276 -20.08 11.31 7.02
CA VAL A 276 -18.61 11.27 7.18
C VAL A 276 -18.12 9.83 7.33
N ILE A 277 -17.13 9.46 6.53
CA ILE A 277 -16.35 8.24 6.67
C ILE A 277 -15.02 8.58 7.36
N ASP A 278 -15.02 8.42 8.69
CA ASP A 278 -13.85 8.56 9.54
C ASP A 278 -13.27 7.17 9.84
N LYS A 279 -12.40 6.71 8.94
CA LYS A 279 -11.81 5.36 8.96
C LYS A 279 -10.34 5.42 8.59
N ASN A 280 -9.58 4.38 8.92
CA ASN A 280 -8.20 4.24 8.46
C ASN A 280 -8.12 4.13 6.92
N GLU A 281 -6.90 4.17 6.39
CA GLU A 281 -6.61 4.17 4.96
C GLU A 281 -7.23 2.97 4.23
N VAL A 282 -7.07 1.77 4.80
CA VAL A 282 -7.56 0.51 4.23
C VAL A 282 -9.08 0.51 4.18
N GLU A 283 -9.73 0.81 5.30
CA GLU A 283 -11.18 0.80 5.38
C GLU A 283 -11.83 1.92 4.56
N THR A 284 -11.17 3.07 4.43
CA THR A 284 -11.62 4.16 3.54
C THR A 284 -11.59 3.72 2.08
N ILE A 285 -10.52 3.07 1.64
CA ILE A 285 -10.42 2.49 0.28
C ILE A 285 -11.51 1.43 0.09
N MET A 286 -11.64 0.49 1.02
CA MET A 286 -12.65 -0.57 0.98
C MET A 286 -14.07 -0.01 0.87
N PHE A 287 -14.40 1.00 1.67
CA PHE A 287 -15.73 1.61 1.63
C PHE A 287 -15.95 2.35 0.31
N GLY A 288 -15.02 3.24 -0.05
CA GLY A 288 -15.11 4.06 -1.25
C GLY A 288 -15.23 3.23 -2.51
N SER A 289 -14.46 2.14 -2.62
CA SER A 289 -14.47 1.25 -3.78
C SER A 289 -15.79 0.48 -4.00
N THR A 290 -16.71 0.50 -3.04
CA THR A 290 -18.04 -0.12 -3.19
C THR A 290 -19.08 0.82 -3.77
N CYS A 291 -18.83 2.14 -3.80
CA CYS A 291 -19.83 3.12 -4.19
C CYS A 291 -19.97 3.19 -5.71
N LYS A 292 -21.21 3.30 -6.19
CA LYS A 292 -21.51 3.33 -7.64
C LYS A 292 -20.95 4.57 -8.31
N TYR A 293 -20.97 5.70 -7.60
CA TYR A 293 -20.42 6.96 -8.07
C TYR A 293 -19.29 7.40 -7.16
N ILE A 294 -18.19 7.85 -7.76
CA ILE A 294 -17.01 8.28 -7.00
C ILE A 294 -16.51 9.62 -7.53
N VAL A 295 -16.30 10.59 -6.64
CA VAL A 295 -15.65 11.88 -6.95
C VAL A 295 -14.35 11.96 -6.17
N LEU A 296 -13.23 11.97 -6.89
CA LEU A 296 -11.88 11.88 -6.35
C LEU A 296 -11.20 13.24 -6.28
N SER A 297 -10.23 13.39 -5.38
CA SER A 297 -9.19 14.41 -5.51
C SER A 297 -8.05 13.95 -6.43
N GLY A 298 -7.19 14.88 -6.84
CA GLY A 298 -5.92 14.52 -7.48
C GLY A 298 -4.95 13.89 -6.47
N GLY A 299 -4.39 12.72 -6.81
CA GLY A 299 -3.37 12.04 -6.01
C GLY A 299 -3.51 10.52 -6.02
N SER A 300 -2.42 9.81 -5.70
CA SER A 300 -2.35 8.35 -5.79
C SER A 300 -3.24 7.60 -4.79
N PHE A 301 -3.50 8.19 -3.62
CA PHE A 301 -4.43 7.58 -2.65
C PHE A 301 -5.86 7.56 -3.20
N SER A 302 -6.34 8.69 -3.73
CA SER A 302 -7.65 8.80 -4.38
C SER A 302 -7.73 7.93 -5.62
N TRP A 303 -6.65 7.91 -6.40
CA TRP A 303 -6.53 7.01 -7.55
C TRP A 303 -6.73 5.55 -7.13
N LEU A 304 -6.12 5.11 -6.03
CA LEU A 304 -6.26 3.73 -5.55
C LEU A 304 -7.71 3.38 -5.15
N ILE A 305 -8.45 4.34 -4.57
CA ILE A 305 -9.88 4.17 -4.28
C ILE A 305 -10.64 3.88 -5.58
N GLY A 306 -10.46 4.71 -6.61
CA GLY A 306 -11.11 4.51 -7.90
C GLY A 306 -10.63 3.25 -8.63
N PHE A 307 -9.33 2.93 -8.52
CA PHE A 307 -8.72 1.79 -9.20
C PHE A 307 -9.28 0.45 -8.70
N LEU A 308 -9.56 0.35 -7.39
CA LEU A 308 -10.18 -0.84 -6.80
C LEU A 308 -11.71 -0.82 -6.87
N ALA A 309 -12.30 0.23 -7.43
CA ALA A 309 -13.75 0.38 -7.56
C ALA A 309 -14.29 -0.29 -8.82
N PHE A 310 -14.12 -1.61 -8.90
CA PHE A 310 -14.35 -2.43 -10.10
C PHE A 310 -15.77 -2.33 -10.68
N PHE A 311 -16.76 -1.93 -9.88
CA PHE A 311 -18.16 -1.86 -10.29
C PHE A 311 -18.73 -0.43 -10.26
N SER A 312 -17.91 0.58 -10.00
CA SER A 312 -18.41 1.96 -10.07
C SER A 312 -18.82 2.29 -11.50
N THR A 313 -20.02 2.84 -11.69
CA THR A 313 -20.49 3.28 -13.00
C THR A 313 -19.69 4.49 -13.48
N ASP A 314 -19.53 5.49 -12.61
CA ASP A 314 -18.83 6.72 -12.94
C ASP A 314 -17.83 7.13 -11.87
N ILE A 315 -16.59 7.33 -12.29
CA ILE A 315 -15.50 7.84 -11.47
C ILE A 315 -15.06 9.19 -12.03
N TYR A 316 -15.12 10.24 -11.21
CA TYR A 316 -14.75 11.59 -11.58
C TYR A 316 -13.45 12.00 -10.91
N TYR A 317 -12.63 12.77 -11.61
CA TYR A 317 -11.38 13.32 -11.06
C TYR A 317 -11.10 14.73 -11.61
N PRO A 318 -10.37 15.58 -10.88
CA PRO A 318 -10.04 16.91 -11.36
C PRO A 318 -8.98 16.80 -12.46
N TYR A 319 -9.25 17.41 -13.61
CA TYR A 319 -8.23 17.61 -14.63
C TYR A 319 -7.22 18.65 -14.12
N ASN A 320 -5.94 18.29 -14.17
CA ASN A 320 -4.86 19.22 -13.87
C ASN A 320 -3.82 19.16 -15.00
N LYS A 321 -3.51 20.34 -15.57
CA LYS A 321 -2.50 20.49 -16.63
C LYS A 321 -1.09 20.16 -16.11
N ASN A 322 -0.81 20.48 -14.84
CA ASN A 322 0.46 20.22 -14.17
C ASN A 322 0.28 19.05 -13.18
N LYS A 323 0.44 17.82 -13.69
CA LYS A 323 0.23 16.59 -12.94
C LYS A 323 1.39 16.34 -11.96
N TRP A 324 1.31 16.91 -10.75
CA TRP A 324 2.28 16.63 -9.66
C TRP A 324 2.27 15.15 -9.21
N TYR A 325 1.22 14.40 -9.55
CA TYR A 325 1.05 12.98 -9.27
C TYR A 325 1.43 12.08 -10.46
N GLY A 326 2.08 12.61 -11.50
CA GLY A 326 2.40 11.84 -12.72
C GLY A 326 1.17 11.51 -13.57
N ASP A 327 1.35 10.66 -14.58
CA ASP A 327 0.28 10.30 -15.52
C ASP A 327 -0.44 9.00 -15.12
N ILE A 328 -1.17 9.05 -14.00
CA ILE A 328 -1.88 7.87 -13.45
C ILE A 328 -3.38 7.85 -13.75
N PHE A 329 -4.03 9.01 -13.93
CA PHE A 329 -5.45 9.10 -14.27
C PHE A 329 -5.65 8.95 -15.79
N VAL A 330 -5.49 7.71 -16.28
CA VAL A 330 -5.37 7.40 -17.71
C VAL A 330 -6.52 6.57 -18.27
N PHE A 331 -7.44 6.10 -17.43
CA PHE A 331 -8.52 5.23 -17.88
C PHE A 331 -9.65 6.01 -18.57
N ASN A 332 -10.00 5.62 -19.79
CA ASN A 332 -10.95 6.35 -20.65
C ASN A 332 -12.36 6.48 -20.05
N LYS A 333 -12.77 5.52 -19.23
CA LYS A 333 -14.08 5.55 -18.56
C LYS A 333 -14.13 6.47 -17.34
N TRP A 334 -12.99 6.94 -16.85
CA TRP A 334 -12.96 7.95 -15.80
C TRP A 334 -13.19 9.34 -16.39
N LYS A 335 -14.10 10.09 -15.77
CA LYS A 335 -14.56 11.39 -16.26
C LYS A 335 -13.71 12.51 -15.66
N SER A 336 -12.79 13.04 -16.46
CA SER A 336 -12.04 14.23 -16.09
C SER A 336 -12.94 15.46 -16.05
N VAL A 337 -12.83 16.28 -14.99
CA VAL A 337 -13.56 17.54 -14.86
C VAL A 337 -12.57 18.68 -14.78
N HIS A 338 -12.65 19.62 -15.72
CA HIS A 338 -11.84 20.83 -15.66
C HIS A 338 -12.25 21.67 -14.45
N LEU A 339 -11.25 22.07 -13.66
CA LEU A 339 -11.43 23.17 -12.72
C LEU A 339 -11.78 24.39 -13.58
N SER A 340 -12.97 24.95 -13.40
CA SER A 340 -13.36 26.20 -14.03
C SER A 340 -12.41 27.30 -13.56
N ASN A 341 -11.35 27.53 -14.33
CA ASN A 341 -10.89 28.88 -14.53
C ASN A 341 -11.92 29.53 -15.47
N THR A 342 -12.17 30.82 -15.28
CA THR A 342 -13.00 31.68 -16.12
C THR A 342 -12.48 31.81 -17.57
N TYR A 343 -12.33 30.70 -18.29
CA TYR A 343 -12.11 30.66 -19.74
C TYR A 343 -12.86 29.46 -20.31
N LYS A 344 -13.92 29.79 -21.07
CA LYS A 344 -14.59 28.88 -21.99
C LYS A 344 -13.57 28.46 -23.04
N ASP A 345 -13.04 27.25 -22.94
CA ASP A 345 -12.53 26.55 -24.10
C ASP A 345 -13.47 25.38 -24.42
N ASN A 346 -14.38 25.66 -25.34
CA ASN A 346 -14.96 24.63 -26.19
C ASN A 346 -13.83 24.07 -27.04
N LEU A 347 -13.54 22.77 -26.98
CA LEU A 347 -12.95 22.07 -28.12
C LEU A 347 -13.24 20.56 -28.08
N LYS A 348 -13.49 20.06 -29.29
CA LYS A 348 -14.12 18.80 -29.70
C LYS A 348 -13.43 17.53 -29.16
N LYS A 349 -14.25 16.53 -28.85
CA LYS A 349 -13.85 15.11 -28.79
C LYS A 349 -13.21 14.72 -30.13
N ASN A 350 -11.94 14.31 -30.09
CA ASN A 350 -11.42 13.40 -31.11
C ASN A 350 -11.69 11.99 -30.61
N ILE A 351 -12.65 11.33 -31.25
CA ILE A 351 -12.85 9.89 -31.14
C ILE A 351 -11.74 9.28 -31.98
N ALA A 352 -10.78 8.63 -31.32
CA ALA A 352 -9.95 7.64 -31.97
C ALA A 352 -10.58 6.28 -31.64
N ASP A 353 -10.95 5.54 -32.67
CA ASP A 353 -11.40 4.16 -32.58
C ASP A 353 -10.23 3.28 -32.13
N GLU A 354 -10.28 2.72 -30.91
CA GLU A 354 -9.44 1.60 -30.45
C GLU A 354 -9.85 1.12 -29.04
N PRO A 355 -9.49 -0.12 -28.67
CA PRO A 355 -10.40 -1.26 -28.49
C PRO A 355 -11.45 -1.09 -27.37
N THR A 356 -12.57 -1.77 -27.54
CA THR A 356 -13.72 -1.79 -26.61
C THR A 356 -13.32 -2.25 -25.21
N ASP A 357 -13.17 -1.29 -24.29
CA ASP A 357 -12.91 -1.49 -22.87
C ASP A 357 -14.10 -2.23 -22.20
N GLU A 358 -14.06 -3.54 -22.08
CA GLU A 358 -15.08 -4.39 -21.41
C GLU A 358 -15.07 -4.29 -19.86
N TRP A 359 -14.25 -3.42 -19.26
CA TRP A 359 -14.06 -3.32 -17.78
C TRP A 359 -15.30 -2.93 -16.96
N TYR A 360 -16.40 -2.53 -17.61
CA TYR A 360 -17.60 -2.01 -16.92
C TYR A 360 -18.88 -2.61 -17.49
N ASP A 361 -18.86 -3.92 -17.76
CA ASP A 361 -20.11 -4.67 -17.80
C ASP A 361 -20.63 -4.73 -16.36
N SER A 362 -21.37 -3.67 -16.03
CA SER A 362 -22.08 -3.46 -14.79
C SER A 362 -22.95 -4.70 -14.49
N PRO A 363 -22.74 -5.42 -13.36
CA PRO A 363 -23.67 -6.45 -12.92
C PRO A 363 -25.02 -5.86 -12.49
N PHE A 364 -25.20 -4.53 -12.54
CA PHE A 364 -26.47 -3.87 -12.27
C PHE A 364 -27.52 -4.05 -13.37
N ASP A 365 -27.14 -4.66 -14.51
CA ASP A 365 -28.07 -5.07 -15.56
C ASP A 365 -28.18 -6.61 -15.59
N ASN A 366 -29.02 -7.17 -14.71
CA ASN A 366 -29.65 -8.49 -14.82
C ASN A 366 -28.75 -9.75 -14.96
N THR A 367 -27.83 -10.00 -14.03
CA THR A 367 -27.38 -11.38 -13.77
C THR A 367 -27.16 -11.65 -12.27
N ASP A 368 -27.95 -12.55 -11.71
CA ASP A 368 -27.82 -13.06 -10.34
C ASP A 368 -26.55 -13.94 -10.23
N PHE A 369 -25.47 -13.38 -9.69
CA PHE A 369 -24.21 -14.09 -9.42
C PHE A 369 -24.14 -14.68 -8.01
N THR A 370 -25.26 -15.13 -7.45
CA THR A 370 -25.20 -16.04 -6.30
C THR A 370 -24.48 -17.32 -6.74
N ILE A 371 -23.26 -17.54 -6.22
CA ILE A 371 -22.54 -18.81 -6.41
C ILE A 371 -23.43 -19.92 -5.85
N LYS A 372 -23.99 -20.73 -6.74
CA LYS A 372 -24.82 -21.86 -6.33
C LYS A 372 -23.91 -22.94 -5.74
N PRO A 373 -24.29 -23.60 -4.64
CA PRO A 373 -23.47 -24.64 -3.99
C PRO A 373 -23.11 -25.86 -4.87
N LYS A 374 -23.57 -25.92 -6.12
CA LYS A 374 -23.29 -26.99 -7.07
C LYS A 374 -21.97 -26.84 -7.84
N ASP A 375 -21.36 -25.66 -7.85
CA ASP A 375 -20.11 -25.43 -8.60
C ASP A 375 -18.84 -25.80 -7.79
N ILE A 376 -19.01 -26.23 -6.53
CA ILE A 376 -17.96 -26.85 -5.72
C ILE A 376 -18.01 -28.36 -5.94
N LYS A 377 -17.60 -28.82 -7.12
CA LYS A 377 -17.15 -30.19 -7.36
C LYS A 377 -16.56 -30.25 -8.76
N ASP A 378 -15.25 -30.10 -8.84
CA ASP A 378 -14.41 -31.13 -9.46
C ASP A 378 -12.95 -30.95 -8.98
N LYS A 379 -12.44 -32.02 -8.36
CA LYS A 379 -11.06 -32.13 -7.90
C LYS A 379 -10.15 -32.18 -9.11
N ILE A 380 -9.39 -31.13 -9.38
CA ILE A 380 -8.21 -31.25 -10.25
C ILE A 380 -7.07 -31.81 -9.40
N HIS A 381 -6.79 -33.09 -9.59
CA HIS A 381 -5.60 -33.76 -9.06
C HIS A 381 -4.34 -33.16 -9.70
N LEU A 382 -3.55 -32.42 -8.92
CA LEU A 382 -2.19 -32.04 -9.28
C LEU A 382 -1.26 -33.24 -9.12
N PHE A 383 -0.87 -33.85 -10.24
CA PHE A 383 0.23 -34.81 -10.28
C PHE A 383 1.56 -34.08 -10.11
N VAL A 384 2.22 -34.29 -8.97
CA VAL A 384 3.63 -33.95 -8.77
C VAL A 384 4.46 -35.05 -9.43
N LYS A 385 5.15 -34.74 -10.53
CA LYS A 385 6.25 -35.58 -11.02
C LYS A 385 7.55 -35.13 -10.37
N SER A 386 8.09 -35.98 -9.51
CA SER A 386 9.45 -35.90 -9.02
C SER A 386 10.45 -36.31 -10.12
N LYS A 387 11.42 -35.45 -10.40
CA LYS A 387 12.84 -35.80 -10.55
C LYS A 387 13.70 -34.54 -10.42
#